data_AF-A0A3M1HD31-F1
#
_entry.id   AF-A0A3M1HD31-F1
#
_cell.length_a   1.000
_cell.length_b   1.000
_cell.length_c   1.000
_cell.angle_alpha   90.00
_cell.angle_beta   90.00
_cell.angle_gamma   90.00
#
_symmetry.space_group_name_H-M   'P 1'
#
loop_
_entity.id
_entity.type
_entity.pdbx_description
1 polymer ?
#
loop_
_entity_poly.entity_id
_entity_poly.type
_entity_poly.pdbx_seq_one_letter_code
_entity_poly.pdbx_strand_id
1 'polypeptide(L)'
;MTSSEKVPVVILACKIMESMLADLLPPGLASEITFFDYGLHRVPTKLHWTIQEAIDSIEQPSLVVLGYGLCGNGLNGIKAGKHTLLIPRVDDCIAMLLGSREAYMREFESVPGTYYLSKGWLESGSHPLKEYEEYKEKYGPEDAEWLMDQQYQHYERLALVAHSQEDLDKYRPQAQEVARFCERWGFRYEEILGSDTYIRRLVEVAAALDKADNDFVVVPPGGVIDQSQFM
;
A
#
# COMPACT_ATOMS: atom_id res chain seq x y z
N MET A 1 -25.70 30.82 -0.02
CA MET A 1 -25.05 29.61 0.54
C MET A 1 -25.63 28.43 -0.20
N THR A 2 -25.07 28.13 -1.37
CA THR A 2 -25.48 27.02 -2.22
C THR A 2 -25.08 25.72 -1.53
N SER A 3 -26.05 24.83 -1.35
CA SER A 3 -25.81 23.42 -1.05
C SER A 3 -24.66 22.93 -1.91
N SER A 4 -23.54 22.54 -1.30
CA SER A 4 -22.45 21.87 -2.00
C SER A 4 -23.06 20.62 -2.65
N GLU A 5 -23.20 20.61 -3.97
CA GLU A 5 -23.58 19.39 -4.69
C GLU A 5 -22.58 18.30 -4.32
N LYS A 6 -23.09 17.15 -3.89
CA LYS A 6 -22.27 16.03 -3.48
C LYS A 6 -21.65 15.43 -4.76
N VAL A 7 -20.36 15.66 -4.96
CA VAL A 7 -19.62 15.08 -6.10
C VAL A 7 -19.52 13.56 -5.92
N PRO A 8 -19.46 12.79 -7.03
CA PRO A 8 -19.25 11.34 -6.96
C PRO A 8 -17.91 10.99 -6.30
N VAL A 9 -17.89 9.86 -5.60
CA VAL A 9 -16.68 9.30 -4.98
C VAL A 9 -16.17 8.17 -5.87
N VAL A 10 -14.93 8.28 -6.33
CA VAL A 10 -14.23 7.26 -7.11
C VAL A 10 -13.08 6.72 -6.28
N ILE A 11 -12.95 5.40 -6.14
CA ILE A 11 -11.88 4.78 -5.36
C ILE A 11 -10.90 4.09 -6.30
N LEU A 12 -9.63 4.48 -6.22
CA LEU A 12 -8.52 3.85 -6.93
C LEU A 12 -7.57 3.26 -5.88
N ALA A 13 -7.48 1.94 -5.77
CA ALA A 13 -6.76 1.29 -4.67
C ALA A 13 -5.87 0.14 -5.12
N CYS A 14 -4.82 -0.14 -4.36
CA CYS A 14 -4.08 -1.39 -4.53
C CYS A 14 -5.01 -2.57 -4.19
N LYS A 15 -4.91 -3.68 -4.93
CA LYS A 15 -5.71 -4.89 -4.68
C LYS A 15 -5.60 -5.43 -3.25
N ILE A 16 -4.53 -5.09 -2.53
CA ILE A 16 -4.35 -5.45 -1.11
C ILE A 16 -5.47 -4.90 -0.20
N MET A 17 -6.13 -3.83 -0.65
CA MET A 17 -7.22 -3.16 0.07
C MET A 17 -8.60 -3.75 -0.26
N GLU A 18 -8.70 -4.67 -1.24
CA GLU A 18 -9.96 -5.16 -1.78
C GLU A 18 -10.88 -5.76 -0.71
N SER A 19 -10.37 -6.69 0.12
CA SER A 19 -11.18 -7.32 1.16
C SER A 19 -11.66 -6.32 2.21
N MET A 20 -10.78 -5.42 2.67
CA MET A 20 -11.15 -4.42 3.68
C MET A 20 -12.18 -3.42 3.14
N LEU A 21 -12.02 -2.96 1.90
CA LEU A 21 -12.95 -2.02 1.30
C LEU A 21 -14.30 -2.69 0.98
N ALA A 22 -14.31 -3.95 0.54
CA ALA A 22 -15.55 -4.68 0.31
C ALA A 22 -16.40 -4.82 1.59
N ASP A 23 -15.77 -5.02 2.74
CA ASP A 23 -16.45 -5.21 4.02
C ASP A 23 -16.91 -3.89 4.66
N LEU A 24 -16.15 -2.81 4.45
CA LEU A 24 -16.32 -1.56 5.20
C LEU A 24 -17.05 -0.47 4.43
N LEU A 25 -17.09 -0.54 3.10
CA LEU A 25 -17.64 0.52 2.28
C LEU A 25 -19.18 0.47 2.29
N PRO A 26 -19.87 1.56 2.72
CA PRO A 26 -21.32 1.60 2.68
C PRO A 26 -21.85 1.52 1.24
N PRO A 27 -22.97 0.80 1.01
CA PRO A 27 -23.62 0.79 -0.29
C PRO A 27 -23.93 2.21 -0.79
N GLY A 28 -23.52 2.51 -2.02
CA GLY A 28 -23.76 3.82 -2.65
C GLY A 28 -22.81 4.93 -2.22
N LEU A 29 -21.78 4.66 -1.39
CA LEU A 29 -20.75 5.65 -1.11
C LEU A 29 -19.88 5.92 -2.34
N ALA A 30 -19.29 4.87 -2.92
CA ALA A 30 -18.51 4.99 -4.15
C ALA A 30 -19.39 4.77 -5.38
N SER A 31 -19.23 5.62 -6.39
CA SER A 31 -19.81 5.40 -7.72
C SER A 31 -19.00 4.39 -8.54
N GLU A 32 -17.70 4.30 -8.27
CA GLU A 32 -16.77 3.42 -8.96
C GLU A 32 -15.61 3.04 -8.03
N ILE A 33 -15.14 1.79 -8.17
CA ILE A 33 -13.99 1.27 -7.44
C ILE A 33 -13.12 0.49 -8.43
N THR A 34 -11.83 0.81 -8.49
CA THR A 34 -10.85 0.10 -9.30
C THR A 34 -9.70 -0.40 -8.44
N PHE A 35 -9.42 -1.69 -8.54
CA PHE A 35 -8.28 -2.33 -7.88
C PHE A 35 -7.16 -2.60 -8.88
N PHE A 36 -5.94 -2.15 -8.55
CA PHE A 36 -4.77 -2.35 -9.40
C PHE A 36 -3.87 -3.47 -8.86
N ASP A 37 -3.16 -4.10 -9.78
CA ASP A 37 -2.27 -5.23 -9.50
C ASP A 37 -1.16 -4.87 -8.51
N TYR A 38 -0.87 -5.80 -7.59
CA TYR A 38 0.14 -5.62 -6.54
C TYR A 38 1.53 -5.32 -7.13
N GLY A 39 1.86 -5.92 -8.28
CA GLY A 39 3.16 -5.85 -8.93
C GLY A 39 3.55 -4.46 -9.41
N LEU A 40 2.62 -3.50 -9.45
CA LEU A 40 2.95 -2.09 -9.72
C LEU A 40 3.97 -1.51 -8.71
N HIS A 41 4.04 -2.05 -7.49
CA HIS A 41 5.01 -1.60 -6.47
C HIS A 41 6.47 -1.97 -6.80
N ARG A 42 6.71 -2.90 -7.74
CA ARG A 42 8.06 -3.20 -8.24
C ARG A 42 8.62 -2.08 -9.11
N VAL A 43 7.76 -1.23 -9.68
CA VAL A 43 8.15 -0.17 -10.61
C VAL A 43 7.35 1.10 -10.30
N PRO A 44 7.79 1.93 -9.32
CA PRO A 44 7.04 3.10 -8.87
C PRO A 44 6.66 4.11 -9.98
N THR A 45 7.48 4.23 -11.03
CA THR A 45 7.14 5.04 -12.21
C THR A 45 5.95 4.46 -12.97
N LYS A 46 5.86 3.14 -13.12
CA LYS A 46 4.69 2.50 -13.73
C LYS A 46 3.44 2.71 -12.86
N LEU A 47 3.57 2.54 -11.53
CA LEU A 47 2.48 2.82 -10.60
C LEU A 47 1.95 4.25 -10.81
N HIS A 48 2.83 5.25 -10.79
CA HIS A 48 2.41 6.64 -10.99
C HIS A 48 1.64 6.82 -12.31
N TRP A 49 2.14 6.27 -13.43
CA TRP A 49 1.55 6.56 -14.75
C TRP A 49 0.17 5.90 -14.83
N THR A 50 0.05 4.68 -14.31
CA THR A 50 -1.22 3.97 -14.20
C THR A 50 -2.25 4.72 -13.34
N ILE A 51 -1.85 5.27 -12.18
CA ILE A 51 -2.77 6.04 -11.34
C ILE A 51 -3.13 7.37 -11.98
N GLN A 52 -2.19 8.07 -12.61
CA GLN A 52 -2.47 9.32 -13.32
C GLN A 52 -3.45 9.10 -14.49
N GLU A 53 -3.23 8.06 -15.30
CA GLU A 53 -4.14 7.70 -16.39
C GLU A 53 -5.54 7.37 -15.88
N ALA A 54 -5.65 6.65 -14.77
CA ALA A 54 -6.93 6.35 -14.15
C ALA A 54 -7.65 7.62 -13.67
N ILE A 55 -6.93 8.55 -13.01
CA ILE A 55 -7.48 9.86 -12.62
C ILE A 55 -7.93 10.66 -13.84
N ASP A 56 -7.10 10.74 -14.88
CA ASP A 56 -7.37 11.53 -16.09
C ASP A 56 -8.58 11.00 -16.88
N SER A 57 -8.90 9.70 -16.73
CA SER A 57 -10.04 9.06 -17.38
C SER A 57 -11.39 9.42 -16.75
N ILE A 58 -11.41 9.97 -15.54
CA ILE A 58 -12.65 10.32 -14.84
C ILE A 58 -13.27 11.57 -15.48
N GLU A 59 -14.46 11.45 -16.06
CA GLU A 59 -15.07 12.50 -16.88
C GLU A 59 -15.61 13.70 -16.11
N GLN A 60 -16.14 13.48 -14.91
CA GLN A 60 -16.78 14.52 -14.09
C GLN A 60 -15.93 14.87 -12.87
N PRO A 61 -16.00 16.11 -12.34
CA PRO A 61 -15.38 16.44 -11.06
C PRO A 61 -15.85 15.46 -9.96
N SER A 62 -14.89 14.90 -9.24
CA SER A 62 -15.10 13.82 -8.27
C SER A 62 -14.22 14.03 -7.05
N LEU A 63 -14.59 13.38 -5.94
CA LEU A 63 -13.65 13.04 -4.89
C LEU A 63 -12.98 11.72 -5.26
N VAL A 64 -11.68 11.74 -5.53
CA VAL A 64 -10.90 10.54 -5.86
C VAL A 64 -10.14 10.09 -4.61
N VAL A 65 -10.51 8.93 -4.10
CA VAL A 65 -9.87 8.31 -2.94
C VAL A 65 -8.78 7.38 -3.43
N LEU A 66 -7.54 7.65 -3.05
CA LEU A 66 -6.40 6.80 -3.37
C LEU A 66 -6.15 5.84 -2.19
N GLY A 67 -6.44 4.56 -2.38
CA GLY A 67 -6.13 3.49 -1.41
C GLY A 67 -4.64 3.11 -1.45
N TYR A 68 -3.78 4.10 -1.25
CA TYR A 68 -2.33 4.04 -1.40
C TYR A 68 -1.65 4.96 -0.37
N GLY A 69 -0.44 4.59 0.06
CA GLY A 69 0.52 5.54 0.62
C GLY A 69 1.36 6.18 -0.47
N LEU A 70 2.49 6.79 -0.11
CA LEU A 70 3.44 7.34 -1.07
C LEU A 70 4.08 6.25 -1.97
N CYS A 71 4.17 5.02 -1.47
CA CYS A 71 4.52 3.78 -2.18
C CYS A 71 5.79 3.91 -3.03
N GLY A 72 6.92 4.20 -2.39
CA GLY A 72 8.22 4.36 -3.09
C GLY A 72 8.25 5.58 -4.01
N ASN A 73 7.56 6.66 -3.64
CA ASN A 73 7.33 7.88 -4.44
C ASN A 73 6.44 7.68 -5.68
N GLY A 74 5.71 6.58 -5.79
CA GLY A 74 4.76 6.35 -6.87
C GLY A 74 3.62 7.37 -6.93
N LEU A 75 3.23 8.02 -5.82
CA LEU A 75 2.21 9.08 -5.87
C LEU A 75 2.75 10.49 -6.06
N ASN A 76 4.06 10.71 -5.86
CA ASN A 76 4.64 12.04 -5.93
C ASN A 76 4.50 12.61 -7.34
N GLY A 77 3.96 13.82 -7.47
CA GLY A 77 3.75 14.50 -8.75
C GLY A 77 2.42 14.17 -9.45
N ILE A 78 1.57 13.30 -8.89
CA ILE A 78 0.23 13.05 -9.42
C ILE A 78 -0.58 14.35 -9.35
N LYS A 79 -1.27 14.66 -10.44
CA LYS A 79 -2.08 15.86 -10.61
C LYS A 79 -3.55 15.55 -10.36
N ALA A 80 -4.19 16.36 -9.53
CA ALA A 80 -5.59 16.23 -9.22
C ALA A 80 -6.52 16.58 -10.40
N GLY A 81 -6.02 17.37 -11.36
CA GLY A 81 -6.83 17.82 -12.50
C GLY A 81 -8.05 18.60 -12.03
N LYS A 82 -9.26 18.14 -12.38
CA LYS A 82 -10.53 18.72 -11.92
C LYS A 82 -11.08 18.09 -10.63
N HIS A 83 -10.38 17.11 -10.08
CA HIS A 83 -10.83 16.31 -8.94
C HIS A 83 -10.26 16.86 -7.64
N THR A 84 -10.87 16.47 -6.52
CA THR A 84 -10.21 16.52 -5.21
C THR A 84 -9.63 15.14 -4.95
N LEU A 85 -8.37 15.06 -4.52
CA LEU A 85 -7.76 13.79 -4.11
C LEU A 85 -7.80 13.66 -2.59
N LEU A 86 -8.16 12.48 -2.09
CA LEU A 86 -8.03 12.07 -0.70
C LEU A 86 -7.04 10.91 -0.62
N ILE A 87 -5.95 11.09 0.12
CA ILE A 87 -4.87 10.10 0.24
C ILE A 87 -4.55 9.86 1.72
N PRO A 88 -4.43 8.60 2.17
CA PRO A 88 -3.77 8.26 3.44
C PRO A 88 -2.38 8.87 3.54
N ARG A 89 -2.10 9.63 4.60
CA ARG A 89 -0.79 10.25 4.85
C ARG A 89 0.18 9.23 5.46
N VAL A 90 0.61 8.27 4.65
CA VAL A 90 1.54 7.20 5.03
C VAL A 90 2.57 6.93 3.92
N ASP A 91 3.74 6.43 4.30
CA ASP A 91 4.82 6.14 3.35
C ASP A 91 4.46 4.99 2.40
N ASP A 92 3.76 3.97 2.90
CA ASP A 92 3.25 2.86 2.11
C ASP A 92 2.00 2.22 2.74
N CYS A 93 1.49 1.17 2.11
CA CYS A 93 0.30 0.46 2.54
C CYS A 93 0.48 -0.35 3.85
N ILE A 94 1.70 -0.55 4.36
CA ILE A 94 1.94 -1.30 5.60
C ILE A 94 1.32 -0.56 6.79
N ALA A 95 1.46 0.77 6.87
CA ALA A 95 0.82 1.55 7.93
C ALA A 95 -0.71 1.42 7.94
N MET A 96 -1.32 1.34 6.75
CA MET A 96 -2.75 1.06 6.64
C MET A 96 -3.12 -0.35 7.10
N LEU A 97 -2.30 -1.37 6.79
CA LEU A 97 -2.50 -2.74 7.26
C LEU A 97 -2.33 -2.87 8.78
N LEU A 98 -1.39 -2.14 9.36
CA LEU A 98 -1.19 -2.05 10.82
C LEU A 98 -2.30 -1.25 11.50
N GLY A 99 -2.98 -0.37 10.75
CA GLY A 99 -4.16 0.37 11.17
C GLY A 99 -3.90 1.80 11.65
N SER A 100 -2.64 2.25 11.69
CA SER A 100 -2.27 3.65 12.00
C SER A 100 -0.82 3.93 11.60
N ARG A 101 -0.50 5.21 11.35
CA ARG A 101 0.89 5.66 11.15
C ARG A 101 1.71 5.42 12.42
N GLU A 102 1.12 5.62 13.60
CA GLU A 102 1.75 5.40 14.89
C GLU A 102 2.11 3.93 15.11
N ALA A 103 1.26 2.99 14.67
CA ALA A 103 1.59 1.55 14.73
C ALA A 103 2.80 1.22 13.86
N TYR A 104 2.84 1.75 12.64
CA TYR A 104 4.01 1.61 11.77
C TYR A 104 5.27 2.19 12.40
N MET A 105 5.20 3.41 12.97
CA MET A 105 6.35 4.06 13.60
C MET A 105 6.88 3.26 14.79
N ARG A 106 6.01 2.65 15.61
CA ARG A 106 6.44 1.76 16.70
C ARG A 106 7.22 0.55 16.19
N GLU A 107 6.75 -0.07 15.11
CA GLU A 107 7.44 -1.20 14.49
C GLU A 107 8.79 -0.79 13.87
N PHE A 108 8.82 0.36 13.20
CA PHE A 108 10.03 0.91 12.58
C PHE A 108 11.07 1.32 13.64
N GLU A 109 10.69 2.00 14.71
CA GLU A 109 11.59 2.39 15.80
C GLU A 109 12.13 1.18 16.57
N SER A 110 11.33 0.13 16.69
CA SER A 110 11.73 -1.13 17.34
C SER A 110 12.71 -1.92 16.48
N VAL A 111 12.41 -2.07 15.18
CA VAL A 111 13.21 -2.88 14.24
C VAL A 111 13.21 -2.23 12.86
N PRO A 112 14.10 -1.26 12.57
CA PRO A 112 14.17 -0.60 11.27
C PRO A 112 14.43 -1.58 10.12
N GLY A 113 15.22 -2.63 10.36
CA GLY A 113 15.53 -3.70 9.42
C GLY A 113 14.41 -4.73 9.26
N THR A 114 13.14 -4.29 9.16
CA THR A 114 11.99 -5.17 8.94
C THR A 114 11.63 -5.27 7.47
N TYR A 115 11.64 -6.48 6.92
CA TYR A 115 11.00 -6.80 5.66
C TYR A 115 9.54 -7.18 5.94
N TYR A 116 8.60 -6.34 5.52
CA TYR A 116 7.18 -6.62 5.64
C TYR A 116 6.70 -7.49 4.48
N LEU A 117 6.17 -8.64 4.82
CA LEU A 117 5.51 -9.55 3.88
C LEU A 117 3.99 -9.41 4.07
N SER A 118 3.25 -9.26 2.98
CA SER A 118 1.79 -9.22 2.99
C SER A 118 1.26 -10.21 1.95
N LYS A 119 -0.05 -10.48 1.95
CA LYS A 119 -0.66 -11.33 0.92
C LYS A 119 -0.36 -10.82 -0.50
N GLY A 120 -0.28 -9.50 -0.70
CA GLY A 120 0.03 -8.93 -2.02
C GLY A 120 1.43 -9.26 -2.51
N TRP A 121 2.43 -9.23 -1.63
CA TRP A 121 3.81 -9.65 -1.96
C TRP A 121 3.91 -11.15 -2.24
N LEU A 122 3.15 -11.95 -1.50
CA LEU A 122 3.09 -13.41 -1.67
C LEU A 122 2.37 -13.82 -2.96
N GLU A 123 1.25 -13.19 -3.28
CA GLU A 123 0.44 -13.49 -4.48
C GLU A 123 1.09 -12.99 -5.77
N SER A 124 1.82 -11.86 -5.72
CA SER A 124 2.55 -11.35 -6.87
C SER A 124 3.86 -12.07 -7.16
N GLY A 125 4.32 -12.95 -6.26
CA GLY A 125 5.62 -13.60 -6.35
C GLY A 125 6.79 -12.62 -6.17
N SER A 126 6.58 -11.49 -5.50
CA SER A 126 7.60 -10.47 -5.28
C SER A 126 8.10 -10.54 -3.84
N HIS A 127 8.86 -11.59 -3.56
CA HIS A 127 9.43 -11.88 -2.24
C HIS A 127 10.81 -12.56 -2.37
N PRO A 128 11.66 -12.56 -1.32
CA PRO A 128 13.07 -12.94 -1.44
C PRO A 128 13.33 -14.29 -2.12
N LEU A 129 12.57 -15.32 -1.73
CA LEU A 129 12.73 -16.66 -2.32
C LEU A 129 12.45 -16.66 -3.84
N LYS A 130 11.40 -15.98 -4.30
CA LYS A 130 11.04 -15.96 -5.71
C LYS A 130 12.00 -15.11 -6.52
N GLU A 131 12.47 -14.00 -5.96
CA GLU A 131 13.48 -13.15 -6.59
C GLU A 131 14.80 -13.88 -6.79
N TYR A 132 15.21 -14.71 -5.83
CA TYR A 132 16.40 -15.55 -6.01
C TYR A 132 16.23 -16.55 -7.17
N GLU A 133 15.07 -17.21 -7.29
CA GLU A 133 14.81 -18.11 -8.42
C GLU A 133 14.92 -17.38 -9.76
N GLU A 134 14.32 -16.19 -9.86
CA GLU A 134 14.37 -15.33 -11.05
C GLU A 134 15.80 -14.89 -11.38
N TYR A 135 16.56 -14.44 -10.38
CA TYR A 135 17.93 -13.97 -10.56
C TYR A 135 18.87 -15.12 -10.92
N LYS A 136 18.69 -16.29 -10.32
CA LYS A 136 19.48 -17.49 -10.63
C LYS A 136 19.28 -17.92 -12.07
N GLU A 137 18.04 -17.89 -12.57
CA GLU A 137 17.75 -18.19 -13.98
C GLU A 137 18.37 -17.17 -14.93
N LYS A 138 18.31 -15.89 -14.55
CA LYS A 138 18.73 -14.79 -15.42
C LYS A 138 20.24 -14.53 -15.45
N TYR A 139 20.90 -14.62 -14.30
CA TYR A 139 22.30 -14.20 -14.11
C TYR A 139 23.22 -15.36 -13.72
N GLY A 140 22.66 -16.52 -13.39
CA GLY A 140 23.42 -17.65 -12.85
C GLY A 140 23.55 -17.59 -11.32
N PRO A 141 23.98 -18.70 -10.69
CA PRO A 141 23.90 -18.87 -9.24
C PRO A 141 24.83 -17.94 -8.45
N GLU A 142 26.04 -17.67 -8.93
CA GLU A 142 27.01 -16.82 -8.19
C GLU A 142 26.57 -15.35 -8.15
N ASP A 143 26.17 -14.80 -9.29
CA ASP A 143 25.69 -13.41 -9.37
C ASP A 143 24.36 -13.23 -8.64
N ALA A 144 23.45 -14.21 -8.74
CA ALA A 144 22.20 -14.18 -7.99
C ALA A 144 22.46 -14.17 -6.49
N GLU A 145 23.39 -14.99 -6.01
CA GLU A 145 23.75 -15.04 -4.59
C GLU A 145 24.28 -13.69 -4.10
N TRP A 146 25.23 -13.10 -4.85
CA TRP A 146 25.78 -11.79 -4.53
C TRP A 146 24.71 -10.69 -4.51
N LEU A 147 23.79 -10.69 -5.48
CA LEU A 147 22.67 -9.72 -5.53
C LEU A 147 21.75 -9.86 -4.32
N MET A 148 21.38 -11.08 -3.96
CA MET A 148 20.52 -11.35 -2.80
C MET A 148 21.20 -10.92 -1.50
N ASP A 149 22.50 -11.21 -1.33
CA ASP A 149 23.26 -10.76 -0.16
C ASP A 149 23.27 -9.23 -0.06
N GLN A 150 23.56 -8.52 -1.15
CA GLN A 150 23.57 -7.05 -1.12
C GLN A 150 22.19 -6.46 -0.81
N GLN A 151 21.13 -7.08 -1.33
CA GLN A 151 19.76 -6.61 -1.15
C GLN A 151 19.24 -6.83 0.27
N TYR A 152 19.64 -7.93 0.94
CA TYR A 152 19.00 -8.41 2.16
C TYR A 152 19.87 -8.40 3.43
N GLN A 153 21.20 -8.21 3.34
CA GLN A 153 22.14 -8.28 4.49
C GLN A 153 21.89 -7.31 5.66
N HIS A 154 21.07 -6.28 5.50
CA HIS A 154 20.79 -5.27 6.55
C HIS A 154 19.41 -5.42 7.20
N TYR A 155 18.65 -6.43 6.78
CA TYR A 155 17.39 -6.77 7.41
C TYR A 155 17.63 -7.82 8.51
N GLU A 156 16.76 -7.80 9.51
CA GLU A 156 16.85 -8.65 10.70
C GLU A 156 15.56 -9.40 10.97
N ARG A 157 14.44 -8.94 10.38
CA ARG A 157 13.09 -9.45 10.66
C ARG A 157 12.28 -9.59 9.37
N LEU A 158 11.68 -10.75 9.16
CA LEU A 158 10.58 -10.96 8.22
C LEU A 158 9.26 -10.91 9.01
N ALA A 159 8.43 -9.90 8.78
CA ALA A 159 7.14 -9.77 9.43
C ALA A 159 6.01 -10.04 8.45
N LEU A 160 5.26 -11.14 8.63
CA LEU A 160 4.00 -11.34 7.91
C LEU A 160 2.92 -10.44 8.53
N VAL A 161 2.44 -9.46 7.79
CA VAL A 161 1.40 -8.54 8.22
C VAL A 161 0.09 -8.78 7.47
N ALA A 162 -1.01 -8.86 8.23
CA ALA A 162 -2.36 -8.90 7.69
C ALA A 162 -3.35 -8.22 8.64
N HIS A 163 -4.52 -7.84 8.12
CA HIS A 163 -5.58 -7.20 8.89
C HIS A 163 -6.60 -8.20 9.47
N SER A 164 -6.49 -9.48 9.10
CA SER A 164 -7.39 -10.55 9.57
C SER A 164 -6.60 -11.80 9.94
N GLN A 165 -7.10 -12.53 10.94
CA GLN A 165 -6.51 -13.82 11.34
C GLN A 165 -6.61 -14.86 10.22
N GLU A 166 -7.69 -14.80 9.43
CA GLU A 166 -7.87 -15.68 8.28
C GLU A 166 -6.75 -15.50 7.23
N ASP A 167 -6.40 -14.25 6.90
CA ASP A 167 -5.28 -13.98 5.99
C ASP A 167 -3.95 -14.47 6.61
N LEU A 168 -3.68 -14.22 7.90
CA LEU A 168 -2.48 -14.76 8.54
C LEU A 168 -2.42 -16.29 8.43
N ASP A 169 -3.50 -16.98 8.77
CA ASP A 169 -3.54 -18.45 8.75
C ASP A 169 -3.38 -19.01 7.34
N LYS A 170 -4.01 -18.37 6.35
CA LYS A 170 -3.95 -18.76 4.94
C LYS A 170 -2.54 -18.62 4.36
N TYR A 171 -1.86 -17.51 4.64
CA TYR A 171 -0.57 -17.20 4.02
C TYR A 171 0.64 -17.63 4.86
N ARG A 172 0.46 -17.99 6.14
CA ARG A 172 1.53 -18.48 7.03
C ARG A 172 2.41 -19.57 6.40
N PRO A 173 1.88 -20.63 5.76
CA PRO A 173 2.74 -21.68 5.20
C PRO A 173 3.74 -21.13 4.17
N GLN A 174 3.27 -20.27 3.26
CA GLN A 174 4.11 -19.64 2.25
C GLN A 174 5.08 -18.62 2.87
N ALA A 175 4.63 -17.83 3.84
CA ALA A 175 5.49 -16.89 4.55
C ALA A 175 6.63 -17.61 5.30
N GLN A 176 6.36 -18.76 5.89
CA GLN A 176 7.38 -19.59 6.54
C GLN A 176 8.38 -20.21 5.57
N GLU A 177 7.98 -20.50 4.32
CA GLU A 177 8.92 -20.89 3.26
C GLU A 177 9.89 -19.76 2.93
N VAL A 178 9.38 -18.54 2.78
CA VAL A 178 10.20 -17.34 2.58
C VAL A 178 11.11 -17.09 3.77
N ALA A 179 10.60 -17.24 5.00
CA ALA A 179 11.37 -17.07 6.22
C ALA A 179 12.55 -18.05 6.30
N ARG A 180 12.32 -19.34 6.04
CA ARG A 180 13.38 -20.35 6.00
C ARG A 180 14.48 -20.00 5.00
N PHE A 181 14.11 -19.47 3.82
CA PHE A 181 15.09 -18.99 2.87
C PHE A 181 15.91 -17.80 3.41
N CYS A 182 15.26 -16.89 4.14
CA CYS A 182 15.91 -15.70 4.72
C CYS A 182 16.74 -15.99 5.99
N GLU A 183 16.66 -17.18 6.59
CA GLU A 183 17.49 -17.58 7.74
C GLU A 183 18.99 -17.44 7.45
N ARG A 184 19.38 -17.52 6.18
CA ARG A 184 20.76 -17.29 5.72
C ARG A 184 21.32 -15.90 6.05
N TRP A 185 20.45 -14.90 6.21
CA TRP A 185 20.80 -13.55 6.67
C TRP A 185 20.47 -13.33 8.15
N GLY A 186 20.04 -14.37 8.86
CA GLY A 186 19.68 -14.30 10.27
C GLY A 186 18.31 -13.67 10.54
N PHE A 187 17.41 -13.60 9.55
CA PHE A 187 16.09 -13.02 9.76
C PHE A 187 15.30 -13.85 10.78
N ARG A 188 14.70 -13.17 11.76
CA ARG A 188 13.65 -13.76 12.59
C ARG A 188 12.29 -13.62 11.92
N TYR A 189 11.45 -14.64 12.07
CA TYR A 189 10.07 -14.63 11.57
C TYR A 189 9.10 -14.18 12.66
N GLU A 190 8.26 -13.20 12.34
CA GLU A 190 7.18 -12.71 13.19
C GLU A 190 5.88 -12.56 12.39
N GLU A 191 4.74 -12.67 13.07
CA GLU A 191 3.42 -12.41 12.50
C GLU A 191 2.81 -11.21 13.22
N ILE A 192 2.29 -10.25 12.46
CA ILE A 192 1.66 -9.04 12.98
C ILE A 192 0.22 -9.02 12.50
N LEU A 193 -0.71 -9.21 13.43
CA LEU A 193 -2.13 -8.94 13.20
C LEU A 193 -2.36 -7.44 13.38
N GLY A 194 -2.58 -6.76 12.26
CA GLY A 194 -2.93 -5.35 12.22
C GLY A 194 -4.42 -5.10 12.51
N SER A 195 -4.94 -3.98 12.02
CA SER A 195 -6.35 -3.63 12.20
C SER A 195 -6.90 -2.84 11.02
N ASP A 196 -8.22 -2.81 10.91
CA ASP A 196 -8.93 -2.09 9.85
C ASP A 196 -9.19 -0.61 10.19
N THR A 197 -8.64 -0.10 11.29
CA THR A 197 -8.92 1.23 11.84
C THR A 197 -8.65 2.34 10.82
N TYR A 198 -7.51 2.28 10.11
CA TYR A 198 -7.17 3.27 9.08
C TYR A 198 -8.19 3.25 7.93
N ILE A 199 -8.62 2.07 7.49
CA ILE A 199 -9.57 1.93 6.37
C ILE A 199 -10.95 2.45 6.79
N ARG A 200 -11.39 2.19 8.03
CA ARG A 200 -12.62 2.80 8.58
C ARG A 200 -12.53 4.32 8.55
N ARG A 201 -11.41 4.90 8.99
CA ARG A 201 -11.18 6.36 8.93
C ARG A 201 -11.20 6.88 7.49
N LEU A 202 -10.54 6.18 6.55
CA LEU A 202 -10.55 6.56 5.14
C LEU A 202 -11.98 6.60 4.57
N VAL A 203 -12.80 5.59 4.88
CA VAL A 203 -14.21 5.53 4.49
C VAL A 203 -15.04 6.64 5.14
N GLU A 204 -14.82 6.94 6.42
CA GLU A 204 -15.48 8.04 7.13
C GLU A 204 -15.18 9.40 6.49
N VAL A 205 -13.91 9.65 6.15
CA VAL A 205 -13.46 10.89 5.51
C VAL A 205 -13.94 10.97 4.07
N ALA A 206 -13.97 9.85 3.34
CA ALA A 206 -14.56 9.81 2.00
C ALA A 206 -16.06 10.17 2.01
N ALA A 207 -16.78 9.82 3.08
CA ALA A 207 -18.19 10.16 3.25
C ALA A 207 -18.43 11.62 3.68
N ALA A 208 -17.47 12.22 4.39
CA ALA A 208 -17.53 13.58 4.91
C ALA A 208 -16.11 14.18 4.97
N LEU A 209 -15.70 14.84 3.88
CA LEU A 209 -14.33 15.32 3.70
C LEU A 209 -13.90 16.36 4.75
N ASP A 210 -14.86 17.05 5.37
CA ASP A 210 -14.62 17.97 6.50
C ASP A 210 -14.11 17.27 7.77
N LYS A 211 -14.19 15.94 7.82
CA LYS A 211 -13.60 15.11 8.89
C LYS A 211 -12.14 14.73 8.65
N ALA A 212 -11.55 15.12 7.52
CA ALA A 212 -10.13 14.89 7.26
C ALA A 212 -9.28 15.56 8.34
N ASP A 213 -8.36 14.80 8.92
CA ASP A 213 -7.39 15.24 9.91
C ASP A 213 -5.96 15.01 9.38
N ASN A 214 -4.98 15.02 10.29
CA ASN A 214 -3.57 14.90 9.92
C ASN A 214 -3.18 13.53 9.35
N ASP A 215 -4.06 12.52 9.40
CA ASP A 215 -3.85 11.20 8.82
C ASP A 215 -4.15 11.16 7.31
N PHE A 216 -4.61 12.29 6.75
CA PHE A 216 -4.99 12.39 5.34
C PHE A 216 -4.38 13.61 4.67
N VAL A 217 -3.99 13.42 3.42
CA VAL A 217 -3.64 14.48 2.48
C VAL A 217 -4.87 14.73 1.61
N VAL A 218 -5.33 15.98 1.59
CA VAL A 218 -6.39 16.43 0.68
C VAL A 218 -5.76 17.38 -0.35
N VAL A 219 -5.80 16.99 -1.62
CA VAL A 219 -5.29 17.81 -2.73
C VAL A 219 -6.48 18.42 -3.46
N PRO A 220 -6.62 19.75 -3.50
CA PRO A 220 -7.73 20.41 -4.17
C PRO A 220 -7.61 20.29 -5.70
N PRO A 221 -8.68 20.58 -6.46
CA PRO A 221 -8.62 20.69 -7.92
C PRO A 221 -7.48 21.62 -8.37
N GLY A 222 -6.76 21.18 -9.40
CA GLY A 222 -5.55 21.83 -9.92
C GLY A 222 -4.29 21.59 -9.09
N GLY A 223 -4.41 20.97 -7.92
CA GLY A 223 -3.29 20.64 -7.05
C GLY A 223 -2.48 19.45 -7.56
N VAL A 224 -1.32 19.25 -6.92
CA VAL A 224 -0.37 18.18 -7.20
C VAL A 224 0.05 17.55 -5.88
N ILE A 225 0.13 16.22 -5.84
CA ILE A 225 0.67 15.49 -4.69
C ILE A 225 2.17 15.81 -4.58
N ASP A 226 2.60 16.25 -3.40
CA ASP A 226 4.00 16.49 -3.08
C ASP A 226 4.45 15.59 -1.92
N GLN A 227 5.63 14.99 -2.05
CA GLN A 227 6.21 14.11 -1.03
C GLN A 227 6.24 14.77 0.36
N SER A 228 6.45 16.09 0.48
CA SER A 228 6.50 16.77 1.77
C SER A 228 5.19 16.74 2.55
N GLN A 229 4.06 16.46 1.88
CA GLN A 229 2.77 16.30 2.55
C GLN A 229 2.71 15.01 3.38
N PHE A 230 3.60 14.05 3.17
CA PHE A 230 3.65 12.76 3.87
C PHE A 230 4.62 12.75 5.05
N MET A 231 5.49 13.76 5.17
CA MET A 231 6.47 13.91 6.25
C MET A 231 5.81 14.44 7.53
#